data_AF-A0A2G9NKL3-F1
#
_entry.id   AF-A0A2G9NKL3-F1
#
_cell.length_a   1.000
_cell.length_b   1.000
_cell.length_c   1.000
_cell.angle_alpha   90.00
_cell.angle_beta   90.00
_cell.angle_gamma   90.00
#
_symmetry.space_group_name_H-M   'P 1'
#
loop_
_entity.id
_entity.type
_entity.pdbx_description
1 polymer ?
#
loop_
_entity_poly.entity_id
_entity_poly.type
_entity_poly.pdbx_seq_one_letter_code
_entity_poly.pdbx_strand_id
1 'polypeptide(L)'
;MVAGKGLHHLSRRKHSNNSKEFISGYDKFLTVFASVAPFVLLPQIIIIFVTKSVAGLSLITWSLLTLFTIPWIIYGFLHKEKPIIITYL
;
A
#
# COMPACT_ATOMS: atom_id res chain seq x y z
N MET A 1 18.42 48.53 19.08
CA MET A 1 17.82 48.08 17.80
C MET A 1 18.30 46.66 17.49
N VAL A 2 17.59 45.60 17.91
CA VAL A 2 17.86 44.23 17.44
C VAL A 2 16.52 43.49 17.30
N ALA A 3 15.84 43.70 16.18
CA ALA A 3 14.57 43.05 15.85
C ALA A 3 14.62 42.39 14.46
N GLY A 4 15.74 41.74 14.12
CA GLY A 4 15.98 41.22 12.76
C GLY A 4 16.28 39.72 12.63
N LYS A 5 16.57 39.00 13.73
CA LYS A 5 16.99 37.57 13.66
C LYS A 5 15.86 36.56 13.90
N GLY A 6 14.64 37.05 14.20
CA GLY A 6 13.46 36.24 14.52
C GLY A 6 12.65 35.73 13.32
N LEU A 7 12.65 36.46 12.20
CA LEU A 7 11.66 36.23 11.14
C LEU A 7 12.10 35.19 10.11
N HIS A 8 13.40 34.89 10.03
CA HIS A 8 13.95 34.01 8.99
C HIS A 8 13.71 32.51 9.24
N HIS A 9 13.34 32.11 10.46
CA HIS A 9 13.07 30.70 10.79
C HIS A 9 11.59 30.31 10.69
N LEU A 10 10.67 31.28 10.62
CA LEU A 10 9.24 31.01 10.57
C LEU A 10 8.77 30.58 9.16
N SER A 11 9.36 31.15 8.11
CA SER A 11 9.02 30.84 6.72
C SER A 11 9.33 29.40 6.30
N ARG A 12 10.31 28.76 6.96
CA ARG A 12 10.75 27.39 6.64
C ARG A 12 9.80 26.31 7.21
N ARG A 13 8.97 26.64 8.21
CA ARG A 13 7.95 25.72 8.76
C ARG A 13 6.69 25.64 7.89
N LYS A 14 6.31 26.70 7.20
CA LYS A 14 5.05 26.75 6.44
C LYS A 14 5.07 25.85 5.19
N HIS A 15 6.20 25.76 4.49
CA HIS A 15 6.35 24.85 3.35
C HIS A 15 6.54 23.38 3.78
N SER A 16 7.08 23.16 4.99
CA SER A 16 7.19 21.82 5.58
C SER A 16 5.85 21.25 6.05
N ASN A 17 4.84 22.09 6.32
CA ASN A 17 3.57 21.60 6.85
C ASN A 17 2.67 21.02 5.75
N ASN A 18 2.53 21.71 4.62
CA ASN A 18 1.74 21.20 3.49
C ASN A 18 2.26 19.86 2.95
N SER A 19 3.59 19.68 2.87
CA SER A 19 4.17 18.41 2.42
C SER A 19 3.93 17.29 3.42
N LYS A 20 4.02 17.56 4.73
CA LYS A 20 3.71 16.58 5.79
C LYS A 20 2.23 16.21 5.82
N GLU A 21 1.34 17.17 5.60
CA GLU A 21 -0.11 16.93 5.50
C GLU A 21 -0.45 16.09 4.26
N PHE A 22 0.19 16.36 3.11
CA PHE A 22 0.03 15.55 1.90
C PHE A 22 0.55 14.12 2.08
N ILE A 23 1.75 13.95 2.66
CA ILE A 23 2.34 12.64 2.95
C ILE A 23 1.43 11.86 3.91
N SER A 24 0.95 12.49 4.97
CA SER A 24 0.05 11.84 5.94
C SER A 24 -1.29 11.41 5.31
N GLY A 25 -1.85 12.23 4.41
CA GLY A 25 -3.06 11.87 3.67
C GLY A 25 -2.83 10.68 2.74
N TYR A 26 -1.69 10.65 2.04
CA TYR A 26 -1.29 9.57 1.16
C TYR A 26 -1.02 8.25 1.92
N ASP A 27 -0.35 8.31 3.06
CA ASP A 27 -0.11 7.15 3.92
C ASP A 27 -1.42 6.51 4.39
N LYS A 28 -2.40 7.35 4.73
CA LYS A 28 -3.74 6.89 5.13
C LYS A 28 -4.49 6.27 3.96
N PHE A 29 -4.41 6.86 2.77
CA PHE A 29 -4.97 6.29 1.54
C PHE A 29 -4.36 4.92 1.22
N LEU A 30 -3.03 4.81 1.24
CA LEU A 30 -2.31 3.56 1.00
C LEU A 30 -2.70 2.48 2.00
N THR A 31 -2.85 2.83 3.28
CA THR A 31 -3.26 1.87 4.31
C THR A 31 -4.65 1.28 4.03
N VAL A 32 -5.60 2.13 3.63
CA VAL A 32 -6.94 1.69 3.23
C VAL A 32 -6.86 0.82 1.98
N PHE A 33 -6.12 1.26 0.96
CA PHE A 33 -6.01 0.55 -0.30
C PHE A 33 -5.35 -0.82 -0.14
N ALA A 34 -4.27 -0.90 0.65
CA ALA A 34 -3.60 -2.14 1.02
C ALA A 34 -4.57 -3.12 1.71
N SER A 35 -5.48 -2.62 2.53
CA SER A 35 -6.49 -3.46 3.20
C SER A 35 -7.56 -3.96 2.23
N VAL A 36 -7.90 -3.19 1.19
CA VAL A 36 -8.94 -3.54 0.21
C VAL A 36 -8.41 -4.41 -0.94
N ALA A 37 -7.13 -4.29 -1.28
CA ALA A 37 -6.51 -4.97 -2.41
C ALA A 37 -6.73 -6.51 -2.46
N PRO A 38 -6.68 -7.28 -1.35
CA PRO A 38 -6.96 -8.71 -1.37
C PRO A 38 -8.36 -9.05 -1.90
N PHE A 39 -9.33 -8.18 -1.64
CA PHE A 39 -10.72 -8.39 -2.02
C PHE A 39 -10.97 -8.20 -3.52
N VAL A 40 -10.04 -7.58 -4.25
CA VAL A 40 -10.14 -7.38 -5.70
C VAL A 40 -10.13 -8.72 -6.46
N LEU A 41 -9.57 -9.78 -5.86
CA LEU A 41 -9.56 -11.11 -6.45
C LEU A 41 -10.87 -11.88 -6.26
N LEU A 42 -11.75 -11.46 -5.35
CA LEU A 42 -12.99 -12.17 -5.04
C LEU A 42 -13.89 -12.39 -6.27
N PRO A 43 -14.15 -11.41 -7.15
CA PRO A 43 -14.96 -11.63 -8.33
C PRO A 43 -14.40 -12.72 -9.24
N GLN A 44 -13.07 -12.75 -9.42
CA GLN A 44 -12.40 -13.77 -10.24
C GLN A 44 -12.55 -15.16 -9.62
N ILE A 45 -12.39 -15.27 -8.29
CA ILE A 45 -12.61 -16.51 -7.55
C ILE A 45 -14.06 -16.98 -7.74
N ILE A 46 -15.04 -16.10 -7.53
CA ILE A 46 -16.47 -16.41 -7.71
C ILE A 46 -16.73 -16.92 -9.12
N ILE A 47 -16.20 -16.27 -10.16
CA ILE A 47 -16.35 -16.70 -11.55
C ILE A 47 -15.82 -18.12 -11.74
N ILE A 48 -14.63 -18.45 -11.23
CA ILE A 48 -14.06 -19.80 -11.33
C ILE A 48 -14.98 -20.83 -10.67
N PHE A 49 -15.50 -20.54 -9.47
CA PHE A 49 -16.34 -21.47 -8.72
C PHE A 49 -17.76 -21.61 -9.28
N VAL A 50 -18.33 -20.56 -9.88
CA VAL A 50 -19.66 -20.58 -10.50
C VAL A 50 -19.61 -21.23 -11.89
N THR A 51 -18.66 -20.82 -12.72
CA THR A 51 -18.52 -21.34 -14.09
C THR A 51 -17.86 -22.71 -14.15
N LYS A 52 -17.21 -23.15 -13.05
CA LYS A 52 -16.40 -24.38 -12.98
C LYS A 52 -15.30 -24.43 -14.05
N SER A 53 -14.88 -23.28 -14.54
CA SER A 53 -13.92 -23.16 -15.63
C SER A 53 -12.79 -22.23 -15.24
N VAL A 54 -11.58 -22.66 -15.60
CA VAL A 54 -10.35 -21.85 -15.54
C VAL A 54 -9.85 -21.49 -16.94
N ALA A 55 -10.70 -21.67 -17.96
CA ALA A 55 -10.37 -21.33 -19.34
C ALA A 55 -9.99 -19.84 -19.44
N GLY A 56 -8.83 -19.56 -20.04
CA GLY A 56 -8.28 -18.20 -20.15
C GLY A 56 -7.36 -17.78 -19.00
N LEU A 57 -7.24 -18.57 -17.93
CA LEU A 57 -6.27 -18.33 -16.86
C LEU A 57 -4.98 -19.10 -17.11
N SER A 58 -3.86 -18.39 -17.15
CA SER A 58 -2.53 -18.99 -17.26
C SER A 58 -2.06 -19.53 -15.91
N LEU A 59 -1.96 -20.86 -15.78
CA LEU A 59 -1.47 -21.50 -14.56
C LEU A 59 -0.07 -21.02 -14.18
N ILE A 60 0.80 -20.77 -15.17
CA ILE A 60 2.15 -20.26 -14.95
C ILE A 60 2.08 -18.87 -14.33
N THR A 61 1.20 -18.00 -14.84
CA THR A 61 1.05 -16.64 -14.31
C THR A 61 0.57 -16.66 -12.86
N TRP A 62 -0.47 -17.44 -12.53
CA TRP A 62 -0.96 -17.54 -11.15
C TRP A 62 0.06 -18.18 -10.19
N SER A 63 0.80 -19.18 -10.66
CA SER A 63 1.88 -19.80 -9.88
C SER A 63 3.01 -18.82 -9.60
N LEU A 64 3.44 -18.05 -10.61
CA LEU A 64 4.47 -17.04 -10.44
C LEU A 64 3.99 -15.93 -9.50
N LEU A 65 2.77 -15.41 -9.67
CA LEU A 65 2.22 -14.42 -8.77
C LEU A 65 2.24 -14.90 -7.31
N THR A 66 1.86 -16.16 -7.07
CA THR A 66 1.91 -16.78 -5.74
C THR A 66 3.35 -16.88 -5.22
N LEU A 67 4.31 -17.27 -6.06
CA LEU A 67 5.72 -17.32 -5.68
C LEU A 67 6.27 -15.93 -5.33
N PHE A 68 5.89 -14.91 -6.10
CA PHE A 68 6.34 -13.54 -5.93
C PHE A 68 5.73 -12.84 -4.71
N THR A 69 4.64 -13.35 -4.11
CA THR A 69 4.12 -12.79 -2.84
C THR A 69 4.95 -13.22 -1.63
N ILE A 70 5.66 -14.35 -1.69
CA ILE A 70 6.42 -14.90 -0.56
C ILE A 70 7.45 -13.89 0.00
N PRO A 71 8.31 -13.23 -0.81
CA PRO A 71 9.23 -12.24 -0.28
C PRO A 71 8.53 -11.05 0.40
N TRP A 72 7.36 -10.63 -0.09
CA TRP A 72 6.58 -9.53 0.49
C TRP A 72 5.98 -9.91 1.85
N ILE A 73 5.47 -11.13 1.98
CA ILE A 73 4.98 -11.66 3.25
C ILE A 73 6.12 -11.67 4.28
N ILE A 74 7.28 -12.23 3.90
CA ILE A 74 8.48 -12.27 4.76
C ILE A 74 8.89 -10.84 5.16
N TYR A 75 8.95 -9.92 4.19
CA TYR A 75 9.28 -8.53 4.43
C TYR A 75 8.33 -7.87 5.43
N GLY A 76 7.01 -8.05 5.23
CA GLY A 76 5.97 -7.51 6.10
C GLY A 76 6.12 -8.01 7.54
N PHE A 77 6.36 -9.30 7.74
CA PHE A 77 6.61 -9.87 9.07
C PHE A 77 7.89 -9.32 9.72
N LEU A 78 9.00 -9.24 8.98
CA LEU A 78 10.28 -8.73 9.49
C LEU A 78 10.21 -7.25 9.91
N HIS A 79 9.50 -6.42 9.14
CA HIS A 79 9.37 -4.98 9.39
C HIS A 79 8.13 -4.61 10.23
N LYS A 80 7.32 -5.61 10.59
CA LYS A 80 6.06 -5.46 11.36
C LYS A 80 5.05 -4.52 10.67
N GLU A 81 5.08 -4.48 9.34
CA GLU A 81 4.20 -3.64 8.55
C GLU A 81 2.86 -4.34 8.30
N LYS A 82 1.91 -4.11 9.20
CA LYS A 82 0.56 -4.72 9.16
C LYS A 82 -0.13 -4.58 7.79
N PRO A 83 -0.11 -3.42 7.10
CA PRO A 83 -0.78 -3.28 5.81
C PRO A 83 -0.22 -4.23 4.76
N ILE A 84 1.11 -4.36 4.67
CA ILE A 84 1.77 -5.27 3.72
C ILE A 84 1.43 -6.72 4.04
N ILE A 85 1.46 -7.12 5.32
CA ILE A 85 1.08 -8.47 5.72
C ILE A 85 -0.36 -8.76 5.29
N ILE A 86 -1.31 -7.86 5.59
CA ILE A 86 -2.73 -8.03 5.26
C ILE A 86 -2.96 -8.10 3.74
N THR A 87 -2.18 -7.36 2.95
CA THR A 87 -2.32 -7.37 1.48
C THR A 87 -1.89 -8.68 0.84
N TYR A 88 -0.82 -9.30 1.35
CA TYR A 88 -0.17 -10.44 0.70
C TYR A 88 -0.45 -11.80 1.35
N LEU A 89 -1.12 -11.82 2.51
CA LEU A 89 -1.59 -13.03 3.19
C LEU A 89 -2.99 -13.43 2.70
#